data_AF-A0A2E3W3V7-F1
#
_entry.id   AF-A0A2E3W3V7-F1
#
_cell.length_a   1.000
_cell.length_b   1.000
_cell.length_c   1.000
_cell.angle_alpha   90.00
_cell.angle_beta   90.00
_cell.angle_gamma   90.00
#
_symmetry.space_group_name_H-M   'P 1'
#
loop_
_entity.id
_entity.type
_entity.pdbx_description
1 polymer ?
#
loop_
_entity_poly.entity_id
_entity_poly.type
_entity_poly.pdbx_seq_one_letter_code
_entity_poly.pdbx_strand_id
1 'polypeptide(L)'
;METVFLESKSKYAAFAYNYLNEVLATAIGNGWFPKLLTGKLDKTNWYNNKYIDSMAKAMFPEIDNYLSKSRTLDQPLLEKYISIFGKKFPESIYEFENIFSSIMVFADLSKHNKEEFRKSLNSNFRIRSWNFYDDTSLSEIKRRMNDSVGDSFIFLLGDKSMRSTQELVKSIPLLNKNRDKLFNHNGHFVDVDSDGRAYIVLNENALGNYLNLMQMFKKNKLVFKK
;
A
#
# COMPACT_ATOMS: atom_id res chain seq x y z
N MET A 1 2.09 17.73 -6.47
CA MET A 1 1.28 16.55 -6.86
C MET A 1 1.17 15.57 -5.70
N GLU A 2 2.29 15.12 -5.12
CA GLU A 2 2.31 14.22 -3.95
C GLU A 2 1.60 14.79 -2.72
N THR A 3 1.74 16.10 -2.47
CA THR A 3 1.08 16.83 -1.37
C THR A 3 -0.44 16.64 -1.35
N VAL A 4 -1.10 16.55 -2.52
CA VAL A 4 -2.55 16.34 -2.59
C VAL A 4 -2.96 15.00 -1.97
N PHE A 5 -2.09 13.98 -2.08
CA PHE A 5 -2.34 12.66 -1.48
C PHE A 5 -1.97 12.65 0.00
N LEU A 6 -0.89 13.31 0.40
CA LEU A 6 -0.49 13.48 1.82
C LEU A 6 -1.56 14.19 2.65
N GLU A 7 -2.11 15.26 2.11
CA GLU A 7 -3.08 16.12 2.83
C GLU A 7 -4.53 15.64 2.66
N SER A 8 -4.76 14.59 1.88
CA SER A 8 -6.10 14.08 1.63
C SER A 8 -6.70 13.46 2.88
N LYS A 9 -7.95 13.84 3.17
CA LYS A 9 -8.76 13.18 4.23
C LYS A 9 -9.34 11.83 3.79
N SER A 10 -9.11 11.42 2.54
CA SER A 10 -9.61 10.14 2.03
C SER A 10 -8.66 9.02 2.43
N LYS A 11 -9.18 8.02 3.14
CA LYS A 11 -8.45 6.78 3.45
C LYS A 11 -7.99 5.98 2.23
N TYR A 12 -8.44 6.35 1.03
CA TYR A 12 -8.05 5.71 -0.23
C TYR A 12 -6.91 6.45 -0.94
N ALA A 13 -6.49 7.63 -0.46
CA ALA A 13 -5.51 8.47 -1.14
C ALA A 13 -4.16 7.75 -1.29
N ALA A 14 -3.67 7.16 -0.21
CA ALA A 14 -2.50 6.29 -0.16
C ALA A 14 -2.47 5.25 -1.30
N PHE A 15 -3.53 4.45 -1.43
CA PHE A 15 -3.59 3.40 -2.45
C PHE A 15 -3.82 3.94 -3.85
N ALA A 16 -4.64 4.98 -3.98
CA ALA A 16 -4.85 5.64 -5.27
C ALA A 16 -3.51 6.18 -5.81
N TYR A 17 -2.68 6.76 -4.95
CA TYR A 17 -1.34 7.25 -5.32
C TYR A 17 -0.47 6.14 -5.94
N ASN A 18 -0.48 4.94 -5.36
CA ASN A 18 0.30 3.79 -5.85
C ASN A 18 -0.02 3.39 -7.30
N TYR A 19 -1.22 3.68 -7.80
CA TYR A 19 -1.63 3.37 -9.17
C TYR A 19 -1.63 4.58 -10.11
N LEU A 20 -1.45 5.80 -9.62
CA LEU A 20 -1.67 7.03 -10.39
C LEU A 20 -0.87 7.04 -11.69
N ASN A 21 0.44 6.78 -11.63
CA ASN A 21 1.31 6.86 -12.79
C ASN A 21 0.90 5.86 -13.88
N GLU A 22 0.65 4.61 -13.51
CA GLU A 22 0.22 3.56 -14.46
C GLU A 22 -1.19 3.84 -15.02
N VAL A 23 -2.10 4.36 -14.19
CA VAL A 23 -3.44 4.76 -14.63
C VAL A 23 -3.38 5.87 -15.66
N LEU A 24 -2.59 6.93 -15.41
CA LEU A 24 -2.41 8.03 -16.34
C LEU A 24 -1.74 7.55 -17.62
N ALA A 25 -0.64 6.79 -17.51
CA ALA A 25 0.05 6.23 -18.67
C ALA A 25 -0.88 5.35 -19.53
N THR A 26 -1.69 4.51 -18.89
CA THR A 26 -2.66 3.64 -19.59
C THR A 26 -3.76 4.45 -20.25
N ALA A 27 -4.36 5.42 -19.54
CA ALA A 27 -5.43 6.24 -20.10
C ALA A 27 -4.95 7.08 -21.29
N ILE A 28 -3.71 7.57 -21.26
CA ILE A 28 -3.11 8.33 -22.34
C ILE A 28 -2.69 7.41 -23.49
N GLY A 29 -1.88 6.39 -23.20
CA GLY A 29 -1.26 5.52 -24.21
C GLY A 29 -2.23 4.55 -24.88
N ASN A 30 -3.19 4.01 -24.12
CA ASN A 30 -4.12 2.98 -24.62
C ASN A 30 -5.54 3.54 -24.83
N GLY A 31 -5.86 4.70 -24.26
CA GLY A 31 -7.13 5.40 -24.46
C GLY A 31 -7.01 6.57 -25.44
N TRP A 32 -6.35 7.65 -25.03
CA TRP A 32 -6.36 8.93 -25.73
C TRP A 32 -5.64 8.88 -27.08
N PHE A 33 -4.41 8.37 -27.10
CA PHE A 33 -3.60 8.33 -28.33
C PHE A 33 -4.23 7.44 -29.43
N PRO A 34 -4.71 6.22 -29.15
CA PRO A 34 -5.40 5.41 -30.15
C PRO A 34 -6.72 6.03 -30.62
N LYS A 35 -7.49 6.65 -29.72
CA LYS A 35 -8.71 7.38 -30.09
C LYS A 35 -8.40 8.55 -31.03
N LEU A 36 -7.31 9.28 -30.79
CA LEU A 36 -6.86 10.37 -31.65
C LEU A 36 -6.55 9.87 -33.07
N LEU A 37 -5.91 8.70 -33.20
CA LEU A 37 -5.53 8.13 -34.50
C LEU A 37 -6.70 7.50 -35.26
N THR A 38 -7.64 6.86 -34.56
CA THR A 38 -8.69 6.03 -35.18
C THR A 38 -10.09 6.65 -35.15
N GLY A 39 -10.27 7.72 -34.36
CA GLY A 39 -11.57 8.32 -34.08
C GLY A 39 -12.48 7.49 -33.17
N LYS A 40 -12.03 6.32 -32.68
CA LYS A 40 -12.84 5.39 -31.87
C LYS A 40 -12.09 4.98 -30.61
N LEU A 41 -12.83 4.90 -29.50
CA LEU A 41 -12.27 4.38 -28.26
C LEU A 41 -12.29 2.85 -28.27
N ASP A 42 -11.16 2.23 -27.92
CA ASP A 42 -11.09 0.79 -27.72
C ASP A 42 -11.95 0.37 -26.51
N LYS A 43 -12.81 -0.63 -26.71
CA LYS A 43 -13.71 -1.18 -25.69
C LYS A 43 -13.12 -2.40 -24.97
N THR A 44 -11.98 -2.92 -25.43
CA THR A 44 -11.30 -4.05 -24.80
C THR A 44 -10.56 -3.64 -23.53
N ASN A 45 -9.80 -4.56 -22.92
CA ASN A 45 -8.96 -4.23 -21.78
C ASN A 45 -7.72 -3.46 -22.23
N TRP A 46 -7.49 -2.32 -21.60
CA TRP A 46 -6.31 -1.49 -21.81
C TRP A 46 -5.14 -1.96 -20.96
N TYR A 47 -5.38 -2.69 -19.87
CA TYR A 47 -4.30 -3.19 -19.00
C TYR A 47 -4.65 -4.50 -18.30
N ASN A 48 -3.65 -5.35 -18.04
CA ASN A 48 -3.83 -6.64 -17.35
C ASN A 48 -3.76 -6.51 -15.81
N ASN A 49 -4.34 -5.45 -15.25
CA ASN A 49 -4.48 -5.22 -13.82
C ASN A 49 -5.82 -4.54 -13.57
N LYS A 50 -6.67 -5.15 -12.74
CA LYS A 50 -8.05 -4.70 -12.53
C LYS A 50 -8.17 -3.24 -12.07
N TYR A 51 -7.23 -2.75 -11.25
CA TYR A 51 -7.24 -1.38 -10.75
C TYR A 51 -6.83 -0.41 -11.84
N ILE A 52 -5.71 -0.69 -12.52
CA ILE A 52 -5.17 0.17 -13.57
C ILE A 52 -6.16 0.29 -14.73
N ASP A 53 -6.67 -0.84 -15.24
CA ASP A 53 -7.63 -0.86 -16.36
C ASP A 53 -8.92 -0.12 -16.02
N SER A 54 -9.52 -0.47 -14.88
CA SER A 54 -10.76 0.15 -14.44
C SER A 54 -10.63 1.65 -14.18
N MET A 55 -9.54 2.07 -13.53
CA MET A 55 -9.32 3.48 -13.22
C MET A 55 -8.95 4.28 -14.48
N ALA A 56 -8.14 3.72 -15.37
CA ALA A 56 -7.78 4.38 -16.63
C ALA A 56 -9.04 4.66 -17.46
N LYS A 57 -9.92 3.66 -17.61
CA LYS A 57 -11.21 3.82 -18.29
C LYS A 57 -12.14 4.80 -17.56
N ALA A 58 -12.21 4.75 -16.23
CA ALA A 58 -13.06 5.66 -15.45
C ALA A 58 -12.58 7.12 -15.50
N MET A 59 -11.26 7.34 -15.53
CA MET A 59 -10.66 8.67 -15.63
C MET A 59 -10.60 9.19 -17.06
N PHE A 60 -10.76 8.32 -18.07
CA PHE A 60 -10.59 8.66 -19.47
C PHE A 60 -11.35 9.92 -19.91
N PRO A 61 -12.65 10.11 -19.61
CA PRO A 61 -13.38 11.31 -20.02
C PRO A 61 -12.76 12.60 -19.49
N GLU A 62 -12.24 12.57 -18.26
CA GLU A 62 -11.59 13.73 -17.64
C GLU A 62 -10.22 13.99 -18.25
N ILE A 63 -9.42 12.95 -18.46
CA ILE A 63 -8.10 13.05 -19.08
C ILE A 63 -8.21 13.58 -20.52
N ASP A 64 -9.16 13.06 -21.31
CA ASP A 64 -9.44 13.52 -22.67
C ASP A 64 -9.86 15.01 -22.69
N ASN A 65 -10.70 15.44 -21.75
CA ASN A 65 -11.06 16.85 -21.57
C ASN A 65 -9.90 17.73 -21.10
N TYR A 66 -8.98 17.22 -20.27
CA TYR A 66 -7.79 17.98 -19.85
C TYR A 66 -6.81 18.15 -21.00
N LEU A 67 -6.52 17.08 -21.73
CA LEU A 67 -5.60 17.09 -22.87
C LEU A 67 -6.11 17.96 -24.01
N SER A 68 -7.40 17.87 -24.36
CA SER A 68 -8.01 18.72 -25.40
C SER A 68 -7.98 20.21 -25.05
N LYS A 69 -7.87 20.56 -23.77
CA LYS A 69 -7.75 21.95 -23.27
C LYS A 69 -6.32 22.33 -22.89
N SER A 70 -5.33 21.49 -23.19
CA SER A 70 -3.92 21.68 -22.82
C SER A 70 -3.73 21.98 -21.32
N ARG A 71 -4.59 21.40 -20.47
CA ARG A 71 -4.51 21.57 -19.02
C ARG A 71 -3.48 20.61 -18.43
N THR A 72 -2.70 21.12 -17.49
CA THR A 72 -1.80 20.31 -16.67
C THR A 72 -2.56 19.58 -15.57
N LEU A 73 -1.94 18.54 -15.01
CA LEU A 73 -2.46 17.87 -13.82
C LEU A 73 -2.57 18.88 -12.68
N ASP A 74 -3.76 18.96 -12.07
CA ASP A 74 -4.06 19.87 -10.98
C ASP A 74 -4.77 19.15 -9.82
N GLN A 75 -4.88 19.85 -8.70
CA GLN A 75 -5.51 19.31 -7.49
C GLN A 75 -6.95 18.83 -7.72
N PRO A 76 -7.84 19.56 -8.43
CA PRO A 76 -9.19 19.08 -8.72
C PRO A 76 -9.23 17.72 -9.45
N LEU A 77 -8.34 17.49 -10.42
CA LEU A 77 -8.27 16.19 -11.10
C LEU A 77 -7.82 15.08 -10.15
N LEU A 78 -6.83 15.35 -9.31
CA LEU A 78 -6.28 14.37 -8.36
C LEU A 78 -7.29 14.03 -7.24
N GLU A 79 -8.03 15.02 -6.73
CA GLU A 79 -9.10 14.79 -5.76
C GLU A 79 -10.25 13.96 -6.36
N LYS A 80 -10.61 14.24 -7.62
CA LYS A 80 -11.59 13.44 -8.35
C LYS A 80 -11.11 12.01 -8.57
N TYR A 81 -9.84 11.83 -8.92
CA TYR A 81 -9.20 10.52 -9.05
C TYR A 81 -9.29 9.71 -7.74
N ILE A 82 -8.93 10.32 -6.60
CA ILE A 82 -9.02 9.69 -5.28
C ILE A 82 -10.48 9.31 -4.96
N SER A 83 -11.43 10.19 -5.26
CA SER A 83 -12.87 9.95 -5.02
C SER A 83 -13.39 8.78 -5.85
N ILE A 84 -13.05 8.72 -7.14
CA ILE A 84 -13.46 7.63 -8.04
C ILE A 84 -12.83 6.31 -7.58
N PHE A 85 -11.55 6.33 -7.18
CA PHE A 85 -10.87 5.15 -6.68
C PHE A 85 -11.59 4.56 -5.46
N GLY A 86 -11.88 5.39 -4.45
CA GLY A 86 -12.56 4.96 -3.24
C GLY A 86 -13.97 4.41 -3.47
N LYS A 87 -14.72 4.99 -4.41
CA LYS A 87 -16.05 4.50 -4.80
C LYS A 87 -15.98 3.16 -5.52
N LYS A 88 -14.98 2.98 -6.39
CA LYS A 88 -14.85 1.77 -7.23
C LYS A 88 -14.20 0.60 -6.49
N PHE A 89 -13.34 0.89 -5.52
CA PHE A 89 -12.57 -0.11 -4.78
C PHE A 89 -12.64 0.13 -3.26
N PRO A 90 -13.83 0.05 -2.65
CA PRO A 90 -13.99 0.34 -1.22
C PRO A 90 -13.23 -0.64 -0.31
N GLU A 91 -12.88 -1.82 -0.80
CA GLU A 91 -12.14 -2.85 -0.05
C GLU A 91 -10.63 -2.83 -0.31
N SER A 92 -10.16 -1.96 -1.21
CA SER A 92 -8.75 -1.89 -1.63
C SER A 92 -7.77 -1.76 -0.46
N ILE A 93 -8.15 -1.00 0.58
CA ILE A 93 -7.32 -0.74 1.76
C ILE A 93 -7.17 -1.95 2.68
N TYR A 94 -7.98 -2.99 2.48
CA TYR A 94 -7.94 -4.23 3.24
C TYR A 94 -7.37 -5.39 2.42
N GLU A 95 -7.11 -5.21 1.13
CA GLU A 95 -6.56 -6.26 0.26
C GLU A 95 -5.05 -6.41 0.47
N PHE A 96 -4.60 -7.62 0.84
CA PHE A 96 -3.18 -7.90 1.08
C PHE A 96 -2.30 -7.60 -0.14
N GLU A 97 -2.79 -7.84 -1.35
CA GLU A 97 -2.06 -7.48 -2.59
C GLU A 97 -1.75 -5.98 -2.67
N ASN A 98 -2.67 -5.13 -2.18
CA ASN A 98 -2.47 -3.69 -2.19
C ASN A 98 -1.60 -3.24 -1.00
N ILE A 99 -1.84 -3.82 0.17
CA ILE A 99 -1.07 -3.56 1.40
C ILE A 99 0.41 -3.84 1.16
N PHE A 100 0.74 -4.97 0.52
CA PHE A 100 2.13 -5.34 0.25
C PHE A 100 2.72 -4.68 -1.01
N SER A 101 1.95 -3.87 -1.74
CA SER A 101 2.45 -3.23 -2.97
C SER A 101 3.52 -2.17 -2.69
N SER A 102 3.42 -1.45 -1.58
CA SER A 102 4.39 -0.43 -1.13
C SER A 102 4.56 -0.58 0.37
N ILE A 103 5.77 -0.94 0.80
CA ILE A 103 6.02 -1.27 2.20
C ILE A 103 7.29 -0.61 2.74
N MET A 104 7.22 -0.23 4.01
CA MET A 104 8.39 0.05 4.83
C MET A 104 8.52 -1.04 5.89
N VAL A 105 9.69 -1.67 5.93
CA VAL A 105 10.00 -2.73 6.89
C VAL A 105 11.03 -2.21 7.87
N PHE A 106 10.67 -2.24 9.16
CA PHE A 106 11.56 -1.94 10.27
C PHE A 106 11.87 -3.25 10.97
N ALA A 107 13.13 -3.65 10.98
CA ALA A 107 13.52 -4.95 11.48
C ALA A 107 14.58 -4.86 12.58
N ASP A 108 14.35 -5.66 13.61
CA ASP A 108 15.37 -6.04 14.58
C ASP A 108 15.56 -7.55 14.50
N LEU A 109 16.22 -8.02 13.44
CA LEU A 109 16.42 -9.44 13.18
C LEU A 109 17.81 -9.74 12.63
N SER A 110 18.21 -11.00 12.77
CA SER A 110 19.39 -11.53 12.09
C SER A 110 19.27 -11.35 10.58
N LYS A 111 20.42 -11.21 9.90
CA LYS A 111 20.47 -11.10 8.43
C LYS A 111 19.77 -12.26 7.73
N HIS A 112 19.89 -13.48 8.28
CA HIS A 112 19.27 -14.67 7.72
C HIS A 112 17.73 -14.57 7.73
N ASN A 113 17.13 -14.24 8.88
CA ASN A 113 15.68 -14.15 9.01
C ASN A 113 15.08 -13.05 8.11
N LYS A 114 15.82 -11.95 7.89
CA LYS A 114 15.42 -10.88 6.96
C LYS A 114 15.35 -11.37 5.51
N GLU A 115 16.35 -12.14 5.07
CA GLU A 115 16.36 -12.71 3.73
C GLU A 115 15.24 -13.74 3.53
N GLU A 116 14.94 -14.54 4.55
CA GLU A 116 13.82 -15.49 4.48
C GLU A 116 12.47 -14.79 4.39
N PHE A 117 12.26 -13.74 5.19
CA PHE A 117 11.09 -12.88 5.08
C PHE A 117 10.97 -12.30 3.67
N ARG A 118 12.08 -11.76 3.13
CA ARG A 118 12.15 -11.17 1.80
C ARG A 118 11.80 -12.16 0.70
N LYS A 119 12.37 -13.36 0.74
CA LYS A 119 12.05 -14.44 -0.20
C LYS A 119 10.57 -14.84 -0.12
N SER A 120 10.05 -14.99 1.09
CA SER A 120 8.66 -15.39 1.32
C SER A 120 7.67 -14.35 0.78
N LEU A 121 7.94 -13.07 1.01
CA LEU A 121 7.07 -11.98 0.57
C LEU A 121 7.07 -11.87 -0.97
N ASN A 122 8.24 -11.85 -1.60
CA ASN A 122 8.37 -11.77 -3.07
C ASN A 122 7.80 -12.98 -3.81
N SER A 123 7.79 -14.15 -3.18
CA SER A 123 7.18 -15.36 -3.78
C SER A 123 5.65 -15.31 -3.78
N ASN A 124 5.05 -14.44 -2.96
CA ASN A 124 3.61 -14.40 -2.77
C ASN A 124 2.96 -13.12 -3.32
N PHE A 125 3.61 -11.97 -3.23
CA PHE A 125 3.03 -10.67 -3.57
C PHE A 125 3.90 -9.90 -4.56
N ARG A 126 3.27 -9.10 -5.41
CA ARG A 126 3.99 -8.15 -6.27
C ARG A 126 4.29 -6.87 -5.49
N ILE A 127 5.54 -6.72 -5.09
CA ILE A 127 6.02 -5.53 -4.38
C ILE A 127 6.56 -4.52 -5.40
N ARG A 128 6.00 -3.31 -5.41
CA ARG A 128 6.44 -2.19 -6.26
C ARG A 128 7.56 -1.39 -5.60
N SER A 129 7.41 -1.13 -4.30
CA SER A 129 8.35 -0.36 -3.50
C SER A 129 8.59 -1.03 -2.17
N TRP A 130 9.86 -1.13 -1.79
CA TRP A 130 10.28 -1.68 -0.52
C TRP A 130 11.43 -0.86 0.05
N ASN A 131 11.19 -0.25 1.20
CA ASN A 131 12.26 0.29 2.05
C ASN A 131 12.50 -0.62 3.26
N PHE A 132 13.76 -1.00 3.50
CA PHE A 132 14.14 -1.86 4.61
C PHE A 132 15.08 -1.10 5.55
N TYR A 133 14.77 -1.08 6.84
CA TYR A 133 15.51 -0.34 7.85
C TYR A 133 15.88 -1.25 9.03
N ASP A 134 17.16 -1.24 9.38
CA ASP A 134 17.73 -1.97 10.51
C ASP A 134 18.04 -1.02 11.67
N ASP A 135 17.90 -1.52 12.90
CA ASP A 135 18.31 -0.83 14.15
C ASP A 135 17.97 0.67 14.16
N THR A 136 16.73 0.97 13.78
CA THR A 136 16.28 2.35 13.54
C THR A 136 15.68 2.94 14.80
N SER A 137 16.12 4.14 15.17
CA SER A 137 15.59 4.83 16.36
C SER A 137 14.10 5.17 16.20
N LEU A 138 13.38 5.26 17.31
CA LEU A 138 11.95 5.57 17.29
C LEU A 138 11.61 6.90 16.61
N SER A 139 12.46 7.93 16.79
CA SER A 139 12.27 9.23 16.13
C SER A 139 12.39 9.14 14.62
N GLU A 140 13.34 8.35 14.13
CA GLU A 140 13.55 8.09 12.71
C GLU A 140 12.38 7.30 12.10
N ILE A 141 11.89 6.26 12.80
CA ILE A 141 10.71 5.49 12.38
C ILE A 141 9.51 6.44 12.20
N LYS A 142 9.21 7.26 13.21
CA LYS A 142 8.09 8.21 13.17
C LYS A 142 8.22 9.22 12.03
N ARG A 143 9.43 9.76 11.80
CA ARG A 143 9.66 10.69 10.69
C ARG A 143 9.34 10.03 9.36
N ARG A 144 9.89 8.83 9.10
CA ARG A 144 9.66 8.09 7.85
C ARG A 144 8.19 7.74 7.63
N MET A 145 7.49 7.35 8.69
CA MET A 145 6.05 7.07 8.62
C MET A 145 5.23 8.31 8.26
N ASN A 146 5.60 9.47 8.78
CA ASN A 146 4.92 10.74 8.50
C ASN A 146 5.19 11.25 7.08
N ASP A 147 6.40 11.02 6.57
CA ASP A 147 6.82 11.46 5.23
C ASP A 147 6.33 10.52 4.11
N SER A 148 5.82 9.33 4.46
CA SER A 148 5.38 8.32 3.50
C SER A 148 3.97 8.57 2.97
N VAL A 149 3.81 8.43 1.65
CA VAL A 149 2.49 8.34 1.00
C VAL A 149 2.19 6.90 0.63
N GLY A 150 1.30 6.28 1.40
CA GLY A 150 0.69 5.01 1.04
C GLY A 150 1.59 3.80 1.11
N ASP A 151 2.67 3.86 1.90
CA ASP A 151 3.31 2.65 2.39
C ASP A 151 2.51 2.04 3.55
N SER A 152 2.48 0.71 3.56
CA SER A 152 2.14 -0.05 4.77
C SER A 152 3.40 -0.29 5.60
N PHE A 153 3.24 -0.37 6.91
CA PHE A 153 4.35 -0.51 7.85
C PHE A 153 4.43 -1.92 8.38
N ILE A 154 5.60 -2.55 8.24
CA ILE A 154 5.87 -3.89 8.74
C ILE A 154 6.97 -3.79 9.80
N PHE A 155 6.69 -4.34 10.98
CA PHE A 155 7.64 -4.40 12.09
C PHE A 155 8.02 -5.86 12.32
N LEU A 156 9.29 -6.17 12.12
CA LEU A 156 9.86 -7.49 12.35
C LEU A 156 10.63 -7.48 13.67
N LEU A 157 10.07 -8.13 14.69
CA LEU A 157 10.50 -8.05 16.07
C LEU A 157 11.30 -9.29 16.47
N GLY A 158 12.57 -9.10 16.83
CA GLY A 158 13.42 -10.11 17.45
C GLY A 158 13.64 -9.91 18.95
N ASP A 159 14.38 -10.83 19.56
CA ASP A 159 14.68 -10.90 21.01
C ASP A 159 15.38 -9.66 21.58
N LYS A 160 16.19 -8.96 20.77
CA LYS A 160 17.00 -7.83 21.24
C LYS A 160 16.21 -6.52 21.37
N SER A 161 15.10 -6.34 20.65
CA SER A 161 14.34 -5.09 20.56
C SER A 161 13.16 -4.98 21.49
N MET A 162 12.92 -5.92 22.42
CA MET A 162 11.69 -5.91 23.21
C MET A 162 11.42 -4.56 23.89
N ARG A 163 12.46 -3.79 24.24
CA ARG A 163 12.35 -2.40 24.76
C ARG A 163 11.98 -1.36 23.69
N SER A 164 12.73 -1.25 22.59
CA SER A 164 12.46 -0.31 21.48
C SER A 164 11.10 -0.59 20.82
N THR A 165 10.75 -1.86 20.71
CA THR A 165 9.46 -2.36 20.22
C THR A 165 8.32 -2.00 21.16
N GLN A 166 8.49 -2.14 22.48
CA GLN A 166 7.50 -1.67 23.44
C GLN A 166 7.31 -0.15 23.39
N GLU A 167 8.39 0.62 23.22
CA GLU A 167 8.31 2.08 23.06
C GLU A 167 7.58 2.47 21.76
N LEU A 168 7.88 1.79 20.66
CA LEU A 168 7.18 1.97 19.39
C LEU A 168 5.69 1.66 19.53
N VAL A 169 5.35 0.49 20.07
CA VAL A 169 3.96 0.05 20.30
C VAL A 169 3.22 1.05 21.16
N LYS A 170 3.83 1.54 22.26
CA LYS A 170 3.23 2.58 23.12
C LYS A 170 2.98 3.88 22.36
N SER A 171 3.87 4.22 21.42
CA SER A 171 3.83 5.51 20.74
C SER A 171 2.84 5.58 19.57
N ILE A 172 2.43 4.43 19.01
CA ILE A 172 1.46 4.35 17.92
C ILE A 172 0.10 3.97 18.52
N PRO A 173 -0.92 4.85 18.50
CA PRO A 173 -2.18 4.63 19.20
C PRO A 173 -2.87 3.29 18.87
N LEU A 174 -2.86 2.91 17.59
CA LEU A 174 -3.44 1.65 17.10
C LEU A 174 -2.74 0.42 17.70
N LEU A 175 -1.40 0.44 17.73
CA LEU A 175 -0.60 -0.64 18.29
C LEU A 175 -0.76 -0.71 19.81
N ASN A 176 -0.72 0.44 20.49
CA ASN A 176 -0.87 0.50 21.95
C ASN A 176 -2.23 -0.05 22.41
N LYS A 177 -3.31 0.32 21.69
CA LYS A 177 -4.67 -0.19 21.96
C LYS A 177 -4.74 -1.72 21.84
N ASN A 178 -3.96 -2.29 20.94
CA ASN A 178 -3.94 -3.73 20.67
C ASN A 178 -2.71 -4.45 21.26
N ARG A 179 -1.98 -3.82 22.19
CA ARG A 179 -0.67 -4.32 22.67
C ARG A 179 -0.70 -5.77 23.12
N ASP A 180 -1.75 -6.19 23.83
CA ASP A 180 -1.85 -7.54 24.38
C ASP A 180 -1.98 -8.59 23.26
N LYS A 181 -2.57 -8.21 22.12
CA LYS A 181 -2.67 -9.08 20.93
C LYS A 181 -1.36 -9.18 20.16
N LEU A 182 -0.55 -8.13 20.16
CA LEU A 182 0.76 -8.09 19.46
C LEU A 182 1.73 -9.14 20.00
N PHE A 183 1.64 -9.42 21.30
CA PHE A 183 2.53 -10.34 22.01
C PHE A 183 1.90 -11.71 22.29
N ASN A 184 0.69 -11.98 21.77
CA ASN A 184 0.04 -13.29 21.89
C ASN A 184 0.60 -14.33 20.91
N HIS A 185 0.32 -15.61 21.20
CA HIS A 185 1.04 -16.80 20.71
C HIS A 185 1.12 -17.03 19.18
N ASN A 186 0.27 -16.40 18.35
CA ASN A 186 0.27 -16.66 16.89
C ASN A 186 1.34 -15.89 16.10
N GLY A 187 2.13 -15.07 16.80
CA GLY A 187 3.32 -14.43 16.26
C GLY A 187 3.11 -13.28 15.27
N HIS A 188 1.87 -12.95 14.93
CA HIS A 188 1.56 -11.88 13.99
C HIS A 188 0.32 -11.06 14.38
N PHE A 189 0.31 -9.81 13.94
CA PHE A 189 -0.82 -8.90 14.04
C PHE A 189 -0.90 -8.07 12.75
N VAL A 190 -2.12 -7.81 12.30
CA VAL A 190 -2.40 -6.92 11.17
C VAL A 190 -3.60 -6.07 11.53
N ASP A 191 -3.49 -4.76 11.35
CA ASP A 191 -4.60 -3.81 11.49
C ASP A 191 -4.41 -2.63 10.54
N VAL A 192 -5.48 -1.87 10.31
CA VAL A 192 -5.50 -0.75 9.35
C VAL A 192 -5.99 0.50 10.08
N ASP A 193 -5.23 1.60 9.99
CA ASP A 193 -5.62 2.86 10.62
C ASP A 193 -6.77 3.58 9.88
N SER A 194 -7.21 4.72 10.41
CA SER A 194 -8.27 5.53 9.82
C SER A 194 -7.93 6.06 8.43
N ASP A 195 -6.64 6.16 8.11
CA ASP A 195 -6.11 6.69 6.85
C ASP A 195 -5.89 5.56 5.83
N GLY A 196 -6.22 4.32 6.19
CA GLY A 196 -6.08 3.14 5.34
C GLY A 196 -4.69 2.52 5.38
N ARG A 197 -3.75 3.02 6.19
CA ARG A 197 -2.39 2.45 6.27
C ARG A 197 -2.42 1.19 7.11
N ALA A 198 -1.86 0.11 6.58
CA ALA A 198 -1.76 -1.15 7.31
C ALA A 198 -0.52 -1.17 8.20
N TYR A 199 -0.69 -1.72 9.40
CA TYR A 199 0.34 -1.98 10.38
C TYR A 199 0.42 -3.48 10.59
N ILE A 200 1.55 -4.06 10.24
CA ILE A 200 1.83 -5.48 10.34
C ILE A 200 2.95 -5.65 11.35
N VAL A 201 2.73 -6.47 12.37
CA VAL A 201 3.73 -6.75 13.39
C VAL A 201 3.96 -8.26 13.41
N LEU A 202 5.20 -8.69 13.17
CA LEU A 202 5.62 -10.08 13.18
C LEU A 202 6.68 -10.25 14.27
N ASN A 203 6.44 -11.15 15.23
CA ASN A 203 7.40 -11.49 16.29
C ASN A 203 8.09 -12.83 16.01
N GLU A 204 9.04 -13.19 16.88
CA GLU A 204 9.84 -14.43 16.82
C GLU A 204 9.04 -15.71 16.49
N ASN A 205 7.84 -15.86 17.04
CA ASN A 205 6.99 -17.04 16.83
C ASN A 205 6.47 -17.14 15.38
N ALA A 206 6.40 -16.03 14.65
CA ALA A 206 6.04 -16.04 13.22
C ALA A 206 7.25 -16.22 12.29
N LEU A 207 8.48 -15.99 12.77
CA LEU A 207 9.66 -15.95 11.89
C LEU A 207 10.04 -17.33 11.34
N GLY A 208 9.79 -18.40 12.11
CA GLY A 208 10.04 -19.77 11.66
C GLY A 208 9.12 -20.25 10.54
N ASN A 209 8.13 -19.45 10.13
CA ASN A 209 7.18 -19.86 9.10
C ASN A 209 6.62 -18.71 8.25
N TYR A 210 7.50 -17.81 7.81
CA TYR A 210 7.09 -16.72 6.93
C TYR A 210 6.40 -17.18 5.66
N LEU A 211 6.83 -18.30 5.07
CA LEU A 211 6.23 -18.81 3.84
C LEU A 211 4.75 -19.15 4.04
N ASN A 212 4.40 -19.93 5.08
CA ASN A 212 3.00 -20.27 5.34
C ASN A 212 2.19 -19.03 5.73
N LEU A 213 2.80 -18.09 6.46
CA LEU A 213 2.13 -16.84 6.82
C LEU A 213 1.78 -16.01 5.57
N MET A 214 2.73 -15.83 4.65
CA MET A 214 2.49 -15.09 3.40
C MET A 214 1.48 -15.81 2.50
N GLN A 215 1.53 -17.14 2.43
CA GLN A 215 0.53 -17.93 1.72
C GLN A 215 -0.86 -17.79 2.35
N MET A 216 -0.95 -17.75 3.67
CA MET A 216 -2.20 -17.52 4.40
C MET A 216 -2.77 -16.14 4.09
N PHE A 217 -1.95 -15.09 4.12
CA PHE A 217 -2.38 -13.74 3.73
C PHE A 217 -2.87 -13.71 2.28
N LYS A 218 -2.12 -14.33 1.35
CA LYS A 218 -2.51 -14.42 -0.06
C LYS A 218 -3.84 -15.15 -0.25
N LYS A 219 -4.06 -16.24 0.51
CA LYS A 219 -5.31 -17.01 0.48
C LYS A 219 -6.49 -16.24 1.05
N ASN A 220 -6.30 -15.54 2.16
CA ASN A 220 -7.37 -14.79 2.84
C ASN A 220 -7.82 -13.55 2.07
N LYS A 221 -6.98 -13.03 1.16
CA LYS A 221 -7.17 -11.85 0.30
C LYS A 221 -7.36 -10.53 1.08
N LEU A 222 -8.20 -10.53 2.10
CA LEU A 222 -8.54 -9.39 2.96
C LEU A 222 -7.97 -9.58 4.37
N VAL A 223 -7.57 -8.47 5.00
CA VAL A 223 -7.15 -8.41 6.41
C VAL A 223 -8.27 -8.86 7.36
N PHE A 224 -9.50 -8.41 7.10
CA PHE A 224 -10.68 -8.77 7.88
C PHE A 224 -11.69 -9.50 6.99
N LYS A 225 -12.24 -10.61 7.47
CA LYS A 225 -13.46 -11.19 6.87
C LYS A 225 -14.65 -10.37 7.36
N LYS A 226 -15.43 -9.82 6.43
CA LYS A 226 -16.76 -9.30 6.73
C LYS A 226 -17.75 -10.45 6.91
#